data_AF-A0A1F9F0S2-F1
#
_entry.id   AF-A0A1F9F0S2-F1
#
_cell.length_a   1.000
_cell.length_b   1.000
_cell.length_c   1.000
_cell.angle_alpha   90.00
_cell.angle_beta   90.00
_cell.angle_gamma   90.00
#
_symmetry.space_group_name_H-M   'P 1'
#
loop_
_entity.id
_entity.type
_entity.pdbx_description
1 polymer ?
#
loop_
_entity_poly.entity_id
_entity_poly.type
_entity_poly.pdbx_seq_one_letter_code
_entity_poly.pdbx_strand_id
1 'polypeptide(L)'
;MTEQVIHSLLLAAHNIALVGCAAAPFYNRQLVVKRGQYGPKLSYQLDKVVEDTLQGNAPFCIAFIATLWVTGIGMPLNHWVFHGELRHLHLVATVALVVKLTAVVGMMVIMFVIFSRLNPRLRTLFSGFSPDAAPNVDEEKEFFAKRARRKALCETCLKFAVVVLVASAFLGFGG
;
A
#
# COMPACT_ATOMS: atom_id res chain seq x y z
N MET A 1 -5.69 17.74 -28.93
CA MET A 1 -6.99 17.36 -28.31
C MET A 1 -6.94 15.94 -27.75
N THR A 2 -6.74 14.91 -28.58
CA THR A 2 -6.70 13.50 -28.13
C THR A 2 -5.64 13.20 -27.06
N GLU A 3 -4.40 13.67 -27.24
CA GLU A 3 -3.31 13.51 -26.26
C GLU A 3 -3.69 14.05 -24.88
N GLN A 4 -4.28 15.25 -24.82
CA GLN A 4 -4.66 15.93 -23.57
C GLN A 4 -5.81 15.21 -22.86
N VAL A 5 -6.77 14.67 -23.62
CA VAL A 5 -7.86 13.84 -23.08
C VAL A 5 -7.29 12.58 -22.44
N ILE A 6 -6.42 11.84 -23.15
CA ILE A 6 -5.79 10.63 -22.63
C ILE A 6 -4.96 10.96 -21.38
N HIS A 7 -4.16 12.02 -21.43
CA HIS A 7 -3.36 12.46 -20.30
C HIS A 7 -4.22 12.78 -19.07
N SER A 8 -5.34 13.48 -19.28
CA SER A 8 -6.26 13.84 -18.18
C SER A 8 -6.92 12.61 -17.56
N LEU A 9 -7.32 11.63 -18.37
CA LEU A 9 -7.86 10.36 -17.89
C LEU A 9 -6.82 9.56 -17.09
N LEU A 10 -5.59 9.46 -17.60
CA LEU A 10 -4.48 8.80 -16.91
C LEU A 10 -4.17 9.47 -15.59
N LEU A 11 -4.11 10.80 -15.56
CA LEU A 11 -3.84 11.57 -14.35
C LEU A 11 -4.96 11.40 -13.32
N ALA A 12 -6.23 11.45 -13.75
CA ALA A 12 -7.38 11.22 -12.87
C ALA A 12 -7.33 9.82 -12.24
N ALA A 13 -7.12 8.78 -13.07
CA ALA A 13 -6.98 7.41 -12.59
C ALA A 13 -5.77 7.23 -11.66
N HIS A 14 -4.63 7.87 -11.96
CA HIS A 14 -3.43 7.84 -11.13
C HIS A 14 -3.71 8.44 -9.75
N ASN A 15 -4.38 9.59 -9.68
CA ASN A 15 -4.68 10.26 -8.42
C ASN A 15 -5.68 9.48 -7.57
N ILE A 16 -6.72 8.90 -8.18
CA ILE A 16 -7.66 8.01 -7.48
C ILE A 16 -6.92 6.80 -6.90
N ALA A 17 -6.06 6.17 -7.70
CA ALA A 17 -5.26 5.04 -7.26
C ALA A 17 -4.27 5.41 -6.15
N LEU A 18 -3.69 6.62 -6.19
CA LEU A 18 -2.80 7.13 -5.15
C LEU A 18 -3.51 7.25 -3.81
N VAL A 19 -4.71 7.85 -3.82
CA VAL A 19 -5.54 7.98 -2.62
C VAL A 19 -5.93 6.60 -2.08
N GLY A 20 -6.40 5.69 -2.94
CA GLY A 20 -6.73 4.32 -2.54
C GLY A 20 -5.55 3.54 -1.94
N CYS A 21 -4.37 3.69 -2.55
CA CYS A 21 -3.14 3.04 -2.09
C CYS A 21 -2.68 3.57 -0.72
N ALA A 22 -2.87 4.85 -0.42
CA ALA A 22 -2.52 5.44 0.88
C ALA A 22 -3.61 5.20 1.95
N ALA A 23 -4.87 5.10 1.56
CA ALA A 23 -6.01 4.91 2.45
C ALA A 23 -5.95 3.56 3.18
N ALA A 24 -5.69 2.47 2.46
CA ALA A 24 -5.65 1.12 3.04
C ALA A 24 -4.64 0.98 4.20
N PRO A 25 -3.34 1.35 4.08
CA PRO A 25 -2.41 1.27 5.21
C PRO A 25 -2.77 2.23 6.34
N PHE A 26 -3.36 3.40 6.04
CA PHE A 26 -3.83 4.34 7.06
C PHE A 26 -4.96 3.74 7.92
N TYR A 27 -6.04 3.26 7.32
CA TYR A 27 -7.17 2.68 8.06
C TYR A 27 -6.79 1.38 8.76
N ASN A 28 -6.01 0.51 8.10
CA ASN A 28 -5.53 -0.73 8.71
C ASN A 28 -4.67 -0.47 9.95
N ARG A 29 -3.82 0.56 9.91
CA ARG A 29 -3.03 0.98 11.07
C ARG A 29 -3.94 1.46 12.21
N GLN A 30 -4.91 2.32 11.91
CA GLN A 30 -5.85 2.82 12.92
C GLN A 30 -6.63 1.69 13.57
N LEU A 31 -7.11 0.72 12.79
CA LEU A 31 -7.83 -0.45 13.27
C LEU A 31 -6.98 -1.26 14.28
N VAL A 32 -5.72 -1.54 13.93
CA VAL A 32 -4.80 -2.27 14.83
C VAL A 32 -4.47 -1.47 16.09
N VAL A 33 -4.31 -0.15 15.99
CA VAL A 33 -4.09 0.71 17.16
C VAL A 33 -5.29 0.71 18.10
N LYS A 34 -6.51 0.85 17.57
CA LYS A 34 -7.75 0.78 18.35
C LYS A 34 -7.95 -0.60 18.98
N ARG A 35 -7.64 -1.68 18.28
CA ARG A 35 -7.64 -3.03 18.86
C ARG A 35 -6.71 -3.16 20.08
N GLY A 36 -5.57 -2.48 20.07
CA GLY A 36 -4.63 -2.48 21.21
C GLY A 36 -5.24 -1.97 22.52
N GLN A 37 -6.33 -1.19 22.48
CA GLN A 37 -7.00 -0.66 23.67
C GLN A 37 -7.78 -1.73 24.46
N TYR A 38 -8.11 -2.87 23.82
CA TYR A 38 -8.87 -3.97 24.44
C TYR A 38 -7.97 -5.00 25.17
N GLY A 39 -6.70 -4.68 25.37
CA GLY A 39 -5.74 -5.51 26.10
C GLY A 39 -4.98 -6.51 25.20
N PRO A 40 -3.93 -7.15 25.75
CA PRO A 40 -2.98 -7.96 24.99
C PRO A 40 -3.45 -9.38 24.69
N LYS A 41 -4.51 -9.85 25.38
CA LYS A 41 -5.03 -11.23 25.21
C LYS A 41 -5.79 -11.36 23.89
N LEU A 42 -5.72 -12.56 23.30
CA LEU A 42 -6.55 -12.92 22.15
C LEU A 42 -8.05 -12.86 22.53
N SER A 43 -8.85 -12.19 21.72
CA SER A 43 -10.30 -12.24 21.77
C SER A 43 -10.79 -12.72 20.42
N TYR A 44 -11.18 -14.00 20.33
CA TYR A 44 -11.42 -14.66 19.04
C TYR A 44 -12.38 -13.88 18.13
N GLN A 45 -13.54 -13.45 18.66
CA GLN A 45 -14.53 -12.72 17.86
C GLN A 45 -14.01 -11.36 17.38
N LEU A 46 -13.38 -10.60 18.26
CA LEU A 46 -12.84 -9.27 17.94
C LEU A 46 -11.66 -9.39 16.96
N ASP A 47 -10.73 -10.31 17.23
CA ASP A 47 -9.55 -10.51 16.40
C ASP A 47 -9.90 -11.11 15.03
N LYS A 48 -10.95 -11.95 14.93
CA LYS A 48 -11.47 -12.43 13.66
C LYS A 48 -11.93 -11.29 12.77
N VAL A 49 -12.80 -10.41 13.29
CA VAL A 49 -13.29 -9.24 12.53
C VAL A 49 -12.13 -8.35 12.09
N VAL A 50 -11.14 -8.13 12.96
CA VAL A 50 -9.95 -7.34 12.61
C VAL A 50 -9.13 -8.03 11.52
N GLU A 51 -8.84 -9.33 11.64
CA GLU A 51 -8.04 -10.06 10.65
C GLU A 51 -8.75 -10.18 9.30
N ASP A 52 -10.05 -10.47 9.29
CA ASP A 52 -10.86 -10.55 8.08
C ASP A 52 -10.89 -9.20 7.36
N THR A 53 -11.03 -8.09 8.09
CA THR A 53 -10.96 -6.74 7.53
C THR A 53 -9.59 -6.44 6.91
N LEU A 54 -8.51 -6.77 7.63
CA LEU A 54 -7.14 -6.51 7.16
C LEU A 54 -6.79 -7.35 5.93
N GLN A 55 -7.27 -8.58 5.85
CA GLN A 55 -7.06 -9.46 4.72
C GLN A 55 -7.95 -9.10 3.53
N GLY A 56 -9.19 -8.68 3.77
CA GLY A 56 -10.12 -8.21 2.74
C GLY A 56 -9.66 -6.93 2.04
N ASN A 57 -8.97 -6.03 2.75
CA ASN A 57 -8.40 -4.81 2.16
C ASN A 57 -7.19 -5.05 1.25
N ALA A 58 -6.62 -6.24 1.33
CA ALA A 58 -5.32 -6.53 0.78
C ALA A 58 -5.35 -6.61 -0.78
N PRO A 59 -6.31 -7.30 -1.44
CA PRO A 59 -6.45 -7.28 -2.91
C PRO A 59 -6.63 -5.87 -3.51
N PHE A 60 -7.39 -4.98 -2.87
CA PHE A 60 -7.58 -3.61 -3.35
C PHE A 60 -6.28 -2.83 -3.40
N CYS A 61 -5.45 -3.02 -2.39
CA CYS A 61 -4.13 -2.41 -2.28
C CYS A 61 -3.24 -2.79 -3.48
N ILE A 62 -3.26 -4.06 -3.88
CA ILE A 62 -2.54 -4.55 -5.08
C ILE A 62 -3.10 -3.90 -6.35
N ALA A 63 -4.42 -3.85 -6.49
CA ALA A 63 -5.06 -3.24 -7.64
C ALA A 63 -4.70 -1.75 -7.77
N PHE A 64 -4.70 -0.99 -6.67
CA PHE A 64 -4.31 0.42 -6.68
C PHE A 64 -2.84 0.62 -7.08
N ILE A 65 -1.91 -0.21 -6.59
CA ILE A 65 -0.50 -0.15 -7.01
C ILE A 65 -0.34 -0.49 -8.49
N ALA A 66 -1.03 -1.52 -8.97
CA ALA A 66 -0.99 -1.88 -10.39
C ALA A 66 -1.49 -0.72 -11.26
N THR A 67 -2.60 -0.10 -10.87
CA THR A 67 -3.14 1.09 -11.54
C THR A 67 -2.15 2.26 -11.50
N LEU A 68 -1.48 2.52 -10.36
CA LEU A 68 -0.44 3.54 -10.25
C LEU A 68 0.72 3.32 -11.21
N TRP A 69 1.16 2.07 -11.39
CA TRP A 69 2.20 1.71 -12.34
C TRP A 69 1.76 1.91 -13.79
N VAL A 70 0.60 1.36 -14.15
CA VAL A 70 0.07 1.45 -15.52
C VAL A 70 -0.15 2.91 -15.92
N THR A 71 -0.80 3.69 -15.05
CA THR A 71 -1.04 5.11 -15.31
C THR A 71 0.23 5.94 -15.24
N GLY A 72 1.16 5.61 -14.33
CA GLY A 72 2.45 6.26 -14.17
C GLY A 72 3.36 6.11 -15.39
N ILE A 73 3.42 4.93 -15.99
CA ILE A 73 4.12 4.67 -17.25
C ILE A 73 3.33 5.21 -18.46
N GLY A 74 1.99 5.12 -18.40
CA GLY A 74 1.12 5.58 -19.48
C GLY A 74 1.28 7.08 -19.77
N MET A 75 1.49 7.91 -18.75
CA MET A 75 1.65 9.37 -18.93
C MET A 75 2.84 9.77 -19.82
N PRO A 76 4.10 9.32 -19.56
CA PRO A 76 5.22 9.61 -20.44
C PRO A 76 5.11 8.90 -21.80
N LEU A 77 4.57 7.68 -21.85
CA LEU A 77 4.34 6.97 -23.12
C LEU A 77 3.32 7.68 -24.01
N ASN A 78 2.26 8.24 -23.42
CA ASN A 78 1.28 9.03 -24.16
C ASN A 78 1.98 10.20 -24.89
N HIS A 79 2.84 10.95 -24.19
CA HIS A 79 3.58 12.03 -24.83
C HIS A 79 4.52 11.53 -25.94
N TRP A 80 5.25 10.43 -25.68
CA TRP A 80 6.13 9.81 -26.67
C TRP A 80 5.40 9.36 -27.94
N VAL A 81 4.19 8.81 -27.83
CA VAL A 81 3.38 8.38 -28.99
C VAL A 81 2.99 9.55 -29.90
N PHE A 82 2.72 10.73 -29.34
CA PHE A 82 2.28 11.90 -30.11
C PHE A 82 3.43 12.78 -30.62
N HIS A 83 4.55 12.87 -29.89
CA HIS A 83 5.66 13.77 -30.20
C HIS A 83 6.96 13.07 -30.62
N GLY A 84 7.04 11.74 -30.47
CA GLY A 84 8.23 10.94 -30.78
C GLY A 84 9.36 11.05 -29.76
N GLU A 85 9.19 11.87 -28.73
CA GLU A 85 10.18 12.14 -27.68
C GLU A 85 9.56 12.11 -26.29
N LEU A 86 10.40 11.88 -25.28
CA LEU A 86 9.98 11.98 -23.88
C LEU A 86 10.07 13.44 -23.45
N ARG A 87 9.08 13.88 -22.66
CA ARG A 87 9.05 15.27 -22.17
C ARG A 87 10.31 15.53 -21.33
N HIS A 88 11.07 16.56 -21.71
CA HIS A 88 12.21 16.99 -20.92
C HIS A 88 11.72 17.53 -19.57
N LEU A 89 12.25 16.96 -18.49
CA LEU A 89 11.96 17.36 -17.14
C LEU A 89 13.10 18.23 -16.62
N HIS A 90 12.75 19.28 -15.87
CA HIS A 90 13.74 20.03 -15.10
C HIS A 90 14.47 19.10 -14.11
N LEU A 91 15.69 19.46 -13.70
CA LEU A 91 16.50 18.65 -12.77
C LEU A 91 15.73 18.32 -11.48
N VAL A 92 15.02 19.31 -10.92
CA VAL A 92 14.19 19.14 -9.71
C VAL A 92 13.08 18.11 -9.93
N ALA A 93 12.37 18.19 -11.06
CA ALA A 93 11.31 17.24 -11.40
C ALA A 93 11.88 15.83 -11.66
N THR A 94 13.07 15.73 -12.23
CA THR A 94 13.77 14.45 -12.44
C THR A 94 14.15 13.79 -11.12
N VAL A 95 14.75 14.55 -10.19
CA VAL A 95 15.08 14.05 -8.84
C VAL A 95 13.81 13.65 -8.10
N ALA A 96 12.75 14.46 -8.15
CA ALA A 96 11.46 14.15 -7.55
C ALA A 96 10.86 12.85 -8.12
N LEU A 97 10.96 12.63 -9.44
CA LEU A 97 10.51 11.41 -10.09
C LEU A 97 11.30 10.18 -9.60
N VAL A 98 12.62 10.27 -9.51
CA VAL A 98 13.47 9.17 -9.00
C VAL A 98 13.12 8.83 -7.55
N VAL A 99 12.94 9.84 -6.69
CA VAL A 99 12.51 9.64 -5.30
C VAL A 99 11.14 8.96 -5.23
N LYS A 100 10.19 9.44 -6.04
CA LYS A 100 8.84 8.85 -6.14
C LYS A 100 8.90 7.38 -6.56
N LEU A 101 9.64 7.06 -7.62
CA LEU A 101 9.78 5.68 -8.12
C LEU A 101 10.43 4.76 -7.08
N THR A 102 11.48 5.24 -6.41
CA THR A 102 12.16 4.48 -5.36
C THR A 102 11.21 4.16 -4.19
N ALA A 103 10.40 5.14 -3.77
CA ALA A 103 9.40 4.95 -2.72
C ALA A 103 8.30 3.95 -3.15
N VAL A 104 7.81 4.03 -4.40
CA VAL A 104 6.82 3.08 -4.94
C VAL A 104 7.39 1.66 -4.99
N VAL A 105 8.64 1.48 -5.43
CA VAL A 105 9.32 0.18 -5.40
C VAL A 105 9.43 -0.36 -3.97
N GLY A 106 9.78 0.49 -3.00
CA GLY A 106 9.79 0.13 -1.59
C GLY A 106 8.43 -0.35 -1.08
N MET A 107 7.34 0.32 -1.46
CA MET A 107 5.97 -0.08 -1.13
C MET A 107 5.62 -1.46 -1.72
N MET A 108 5.98 -1.70 -2.98
CA MET A 108 5.76 -3.01 -3.62
C MET A 108 6.47 -4.15 -2.91
N VAL A 109 7.74 -3.95 -2.54
CA VAL A 109 8.52 -4.96 -1.81
C VAL A 109 7.86 -5.26 -0.47
N ILE A 110 7.47 -4.23 0.29
CA ILE A 110 6.78 -4.41 1.57
C ILE A 110 5.49 -5.20 1.39
N MET A 111 4.68 -4.83 0.40
CA MET A 111 3.43 -5.51 0.13
C MET A 111 3.66 -6.96 -0.26
N PHE A 112 4.59 -7.23 -1.18
CA PHE A 112 4.95 -8.60 -1.55
C PHE A 112 5.28 -9.45 -0.32
N VAL A 113 6.05 -8.91 0.64
CA VAL A 113 6.36 -9.59 1.90
C VAL A 113 5.11 -9.83 2.75
N ILE A 114 4.20 -8.86 2.86
CA ILE A 114 2.94 -9.01 3.61
C ILE A 114 2.06 -10.09 2.97
N PHE A 115 1.86 -10.07 1.65
CA PHE A 115 0.95 -10.97 0.94
C PHE A 115 1.48 -12.39 0.81
N SER A 116 2.75 -12.56 0.44
CA SER A 116 3.31 -13.88 0.15
C SER A 116 3.76 -14.62 1.41
N ARG A 117 4.09 -13.90 2.49
CA ARG A 117 4.65 -14.53 3.71
C ARG A 117 3.83 -14.30 4.96
N LEU A 118 3.48 -13.06 5.30
CA LEU A 118 2.84 -12.77 6.60
C LEU A 118 1.37 -13.17 6.63
N ASN A 119 0.56 -12.74 5.66
CA ASN A 119 -0.87 -13.00 5.64
C ASN A 119 -1.22 -14.50 5.58
N PRO A 120 -0.55 -15.33 4.74
CA PRO A 120 -0.81 -16.77 4.73
C PRO A 120 -0.50 -17.43 6.07
N ARG A 121 0.66 -17.10 6.69
CA ARG A 121 1.03 -17.65 7.99
C ARG A 121 0.07 -17.22 9.10
N LEU A 122 -0.37 -15.96 9.08
CA LEU A 122 -1.36 -15.44 10.04
C LEU A 122 -2.72 -16.17 9.89
N ARG A 123 -3.15 -16.46 8.65
CA ARG A 123 -4.36 -17.26 8.41
C ARG A 123 -4.24 -18.66 8.98
N THR A 124 -3.12 -19.34 8.74
CA THR A 124 -2.88 -20.70 9.26
C THR A 124 -2.88 -20.73 10.79
N LEU A 125 -2.20 -19.78 11.43
CA LEU A 125 -2.19 -19.67 12.90
C LEU A 125 -3.59 -19.39 13.43
N PHE A 126 -4.30 -18.43 12.83
CA PHE A 126 -5.64 -18.04 13.30
C PHE A 126 -6.69 -19.14 13.11
N SER A 127 -6.57 -19.96 12.06
CA SER A 127 -7.47 -21.12 11.86
C SER A 127 -7.30 -22.22 12.93
N GLY A 128 -6.17 -22.26 13.64
CA GLY A 128 -5.96 -23.16 14.75
C GLY A 128 -6.61 -22.71 16.07
N PHE A 129 -7.08 -21.45 16.13
CA PHE A 129 -7.71 -20.91 17.33
C PHE A 129 -9.23 -21.16 17.32
N SER A 130 -9.78 -21.45 18.49
CA SER A 130 -11.21 -21.69 18.70
C SER A 130 -11.72 -20.78 19.82
N PRO A 131 -13.00 -20.35 19.79
CA PRO A 131 -13.61 -19.63 20.92
C PRO A 131 -13.72 -20.51 22.19
N ASP A 132 -13.77 -21.83 22.03
CA ASP A 132 -14.06 -22.77 23.12
C ASP A 132 -12.81 -23.40 23.75
N ALA A 133 -11.63 -23.16 23.18
CA ALA A 133 -10.36 -23.71 23.63
C ALA A 133 -9.31 -22.62 23.79
N ALA A 134 -8.52 -22.68 24.87
CA ALA A 134 -7.37 -21.81 25.03
C ALA A 134 -6.35 -22.11 23.92
N PRO A 135 -5.87 -21.09 23.19
CA PRO A 135 -4.87 -21.28 22.14
C PRO A 135 -3.55 -21.79 22.74
N ASN A 136 -2.79 -22.52 21.93
CA ASN A 136 -1.42 -22.90 22.29
C ASN A 136 -0.59 -21.63 22.52
N VAL A 137 0.10 -21.56 23.67
CA VAL A 137 0.90 -20.40 24.10
C VAL A 137 1.97 -20.02 23.07
N ASP A 138 2.58 -21.00 22.40
CA ASP A 138 3.64 -20.73 21.41
C ASP A 138 3.07 -20.20 20.10
N GLU A 139 1.91 -20.70 19.67
CA GLU A 139 1.21 -20.24 18.48
C GLU A 139 0.61 -18.84 18.70
N GLU A 140 0.08 -18.56 19.89
CA GLU A 140 -0.41 -17.23 20.26
C GLU A 140 0.72 -16.19 20.24
N LYS A 141 1.89 -16.52 20.81
CA LYS A 141 3.08 -15.68 20.74
C LYS A 141 3.53 -15.43 19.31
N GLU A 142 3.60 -16.47 18.47
CA GLU A 142 3.95 -16.31 17.06
C GLU A 142 2.95 -15.40 16.34
N PHE A 143 1.65 -15.61 16.57
CA PHE A 143 0.58 -14.82 15.98
C PHE A 143 0.73 -13.33 16.29
N PHE A 144 0.90 -12.97 17.56
CA PHE A 144 1.09 -11.56 17.95
C PHE A 144 2.40 -10.97 17.41
N ALA A 145 3.49 -11.74 17.37
CA ALA A 145 4.76 -11.29 16.78
C ALA A 145 4.60 -11.00 15.27
N LYS A 146 3.90 -11.85 14.52
CA LYS A 146 3.62 -11.63 13.10
C LYS A 146 2.68 -10.44 12.89
N ARG A 147 1.67 -10.23 13.74
CA ARG A 147 0.80 -9.03 13.70
C ARG A 147 1.59 -7.75 13.92
N ALA A 148 2.47 -7.74 14.92
CA ALA A 148 3.34 -6.60 15.20
C ALA A 148 4.25 -6.29 14.00
N ARG A 149 4.84 -7.32 13.38
CA ARG A 149 5.64 -7.16 12.16
C ARG A 149 4.82 -6.61 10.99
N ARG A 150 3.59 -7.11 10.77
CA ARG A 150 2.70 -6.58 9.73
C ARG A 150 2.38 -5.11 9.97
N LYS A 151 2.07 -4.74 11.22
CA LYS A 151 1.83 -3.34 11.61
C LYS A 151 3.02 -2.46 11.27
N ALA A 152 4.24 -2.85 11.67
CA ALA A 152 5.45 -2.09 11.39
C ALA A 152 5.69 -1.91 9.88
N LEU A 153 5.48 -2.96 9.09
CA LEU A 153 5.58 -2.89 7.64
C LEU A 153 4.53 -1.94 7.03
N CYS A 154 3.27 -1.98 7.49
CA CYS A 154 2.24 -1.04 7.05
C CYS A 154 2.58 0.41 7.42
N GLU A 155 3.19 0.65 8.58
CA GLU A 155 3.66 1.98 8.98
C GLU A 155 4.80 2.48 8.08
N THR A 156 5.76 1.61 7.73
CA THR A 156 6.79 1.95 6.76
C THR A 156 6.20 2.20 5.37
N CYS A 157 5.22 1.41 4.94
CA CYS A 157 4.49 1.63 3.68
C CYS A 157 3.80 3.00 3.66
N LEU A 158 3.16 3.40 4.77
CA LEU A 158 2.55 4.73 4.90
C LEU A 158 3.58 5.86 4.79
N LYS A 159 4.78 5.70 5.37
CA LYS A 159 5.87 6.68 5.21
C LYS A 159 6.28 6.83 3.74
N PHE A 160 6.40 5.73 3.00
CA PHE A 160 6.66 5.80 1.57
C PHE A 160 5.53 6.46 0.79
N ALA A 161 4.26 6.19 1.13
CA ALA A 161 3.12 6.85 0.51
C ALA A 161 3.16 8.38 0.72
N VAL A 162 3.56 8.86 1.90
CA VAL A 162 3.77 10.29 2.16
C VAL A 162 4.91 10.84 1.30
N VAL A 163 6.04 10.12 1.20
CA VAL A 163 7.16 10.53 0.31
C VAL A 163 6.68 10.65 -1.14
N VAL A 164 5.86 9.71 -1.62
CA VAL A 164 5.27 9.77 -2.98
C VAL A 164 4.39 11.01 -3.16
N LEU A 165 3.55 11.34 -2.18
CA LEU A 165 2.69 12.53 -2.22
C LEU A 165 3.51 13.82 -2.27
N VAL A 166 4.51 13.94 -1.39
CA VAL A 166 5.39 15.12 -1.33
C VAL A 166 6.20 15.25 -2.62
N ALA A 167 6.83 14.17 -3.08
CA ALA A 167 7.61 14.17 -4.33
C ALA A 167 6.73 14.52 -5.55
N SER A 168 5.47 14.09 -5.58
CA SER A 168 4.55 14.41 -6.67
C SER A 168 4.27 15.90 -6.80
N ALA A 169 4.32 16.68 -5.71
CA ALA A 169 4.14 18.13 -5.77
C ALA A 169 5.26 18.85 -6.56
N PHE A 170 6.46 18.24 -6.63
CA PHE A 170 7.60 18.81 -7.34
C PHE A 170 7.69 18.40 -8.81
N LEU A 171 6.81 17.51 -9.29
CA LEU A 171 6.77 17.11 -10.70
C LEU A 171 6.24 18.21 -11.63
N GLY A 172 5.54 19.21 -11.08
CA GLY A 172 5.07 20.38 -11.82
C GLY A 172 6.12 21.49 -11.98
N PHE A 173 7.31 21.35 -11.40
CA PHE A 173 8.35 22.39 -11.50
C PHE A 173 9.02 22.38 -12.88
N GLY A 174 8.86 23.50 -13.60
CA GLY A 174 9.56 23.76 -14.87
C GLY A 174 8.96 23.08 -16.09
N GLY A 175 7.66 22.76 -16.06
CA GLY A 175 6.89 22.28 -17.21
C GLY A 175 6.08 23.36 -17.90
#